data_AF-Q05JS2-F1
#
_entry.id   AF-Q05JS2-F1
#
_cell.length_a   1.000
_cell.length_b   1.000
_cell.length_c   1.000
_cell.angle_alpha   90.00
_cell.angle_beta   90.00
_cell.angle_gamma   90.00
#
_symmetry.space_group_name_H-M   'P 1'
#
loop_
_entity.id
_entity.type
_entity.pdbx_description
1 polymer ?
#
loop_
_entity_poly.entity_id
_entity_poly.type
_entity_poly.pdbx_seq_one_letter_code
_entity_poly.pdbx_strand_id
1 'polypeptide(L)' 'ATIVASHFDSEWVVAVKETGMVWLVDYSDLDNLQMTQIATER' A
#
# COMPACT_ATOMS: atom_id res chain seq x y z
N ALA A 1 1.74 -12.54 1.30
CA ALA A 1 1.42 -11.11 1.16
C ALA A 1 -0.10 -10.93 1.18
N THR A 2 -0.58 -9.77 1.60
CA THR A 2 -2.01 -9.43 1.64
C THR A 2 -2.20 -8.07 0.95
N ILE A 3 -3.26 -7.93 0.16
CA ILE A 3 -3.58 -6.68 -0.55
C ILE A 3 -5.02 -6.34 -0.20
N VAL A 4 -5.25 -5.10 0.25
CA VAL A 4 -6.57 -4.57 0.54
C VAL A 4 -6.75 -3.31 -0.29
N ALA A 5 -7.79 -3.28 -1.11
CA ALA A 5 -8.11 -2.15 -1.97
C ALA A 5 -9.46 -1.54 -1.55
N SER A 6 -9.50 -0.22 -1.43
CA SER A 6 -10.78 0.49 -1.31
C SER A 6 -11.49 0.52 -2.66
N HIS A 7 -12.81 0.41 -2.64
CA HIS A 7 -13.66 0.58 -3.82
C HIS A 7 -14.19 2.02 -3.94
N PHE A 8 -13.96 2.85 -2.93
CA PHE A 8 -14.42 4.24 -2.87
C PHE A 8 -13.26 5.23 -2.98
N ASP A 9 -12.14 4.90 -2.35
CA ASP A 9 -10.91 5.67 -2.38
C ASP A 9 -9.91 4.98 -3.29
N SER A 10 -9.13 5.76 -4.04
CA SER A 10 -8.11 5.22 -4.94
C SER A 10 -6.83 4.90 -4.17
N GLU A 11 -6.96 4.08 -3.13
CA GLU A 11 -5.86 3.67 -2.23
C GLU A 11 -5.83 2.15 -2.01
N TRP A 12 -4.62 1.59 -2.03
CA TRP A 12 -4.33 0.20 -1.71
C TRP A 12 -3.36 0.09 -0.53
N VAL A 13 -3.60 -0.88 0.33
CA VAL A 13 -2.68 -1.30 1.39
C VAL A 13 -2.13 -2.68 1.06
N VAL A 14 -0.82 -2.76 0.87
CA VAL A 14 -0.10 -3.99 0.55
C VAL A 14 0.78 -4.39 1.73
N ALA A 15 0.43 -5.49 2.39
CA ALA A 15 1.20 -6.04 3.51
C ALA A 15 2.08 -7.21 3.04
N VAL A 16 3.39 -7.01 3.05
CA VAL A 16 4.38 -8.02 2.72
C VAL A 16 4.95 -8.60 4.02
N LYS A 17 4.32 -9.68 4.49
CA LYS A 17 4.67 -10.36 5.76
C LYS A 17 6.11 -10.89 5.78
N GLU A 18 6.63 -11.35 4.65
CA GLU A 18 7.99 -11.90 4.54
C GLU A 18 9.06 -10.84 4.86
N THR A 19 8.85 -9.61 4.39
CA THR A 19 9.79 -8.50 4.58
C THR A 19 9.47 -7.62 5.78
N GLY A 20 8.33 -7.85 6.47
CA GLY A 20 7.89 -6.98 7.56
C GLY A 20 7.62 -5.56 7.09
N MET A 21 7.02 -5.40 5.91
CA MET A 21 6.70 -4.08 5.36
C MET A 21 5.22 -3.97 5.00
N VAL A 22 4.67 -2.78 5.22
CA VAL A 22 3.36 -2.37 4.74
C VAL A 22 3.56 -1.22 3.77
N TRP A 23 3.01 -1.33 2.58
CA TRP A 23 3.04 -0.28 1.57
C TRP A 23 1.64 0.30 1.43
N LEU A 24 1.54 1.62 1.50
CA LEU A 24 0.36 2.35 1.08
C LEU A 24 0.62 2.88 -0.33
N VAL A 25 -0.28 2.55 -1.25
CA VAL A 25 -0.20 2.97 -2.65
C VAL A 25 -1.45 3.79 -2.93
N ASP A 26 -1.26 5.09 -3.13
CA ASP A 26 -2.30 5.97 -3.66
C ASP A 26 -2.17 6.04 -5.18
N TYR A 27 -3.26 5.68 -5.85
CA TYR A 27 -3.38 5.68 -7.31
C TYR A 27 -4.48 6.64 -7.79
N SER A 28 -4.86 7.60 -6.93
CA SER A 28 -5.75 8.70 -7.29
C SER A 28 -5.24 9.47 -8.52
N ASP A 29 -3.91 9.59 -8.65
CA ASP A 29 -3.24 10.16 -9.81
C ASP A 29 -2.32 9.12 -10.46
N LEU A 30 -2.72 8.61 -11.64
CA LEU A 30 -1.98 7.59 -12.38
C LEU A 30 -0.67 8.14 -13.00
N ASP A 31 -0.58 9.45 -13.22
CA ASP A 31 0.64 10.10 -13.70
C ASP A 31 1.65 10.32 -12.56
N ASN A 32 1.18 10.45 -11.32
CA ASN A 32 2.02 10.68 -10.15
C ASN A 32 1.69 9.79 -8.93
N LEU A 33 1.78 8.47 -9.14
CA LEU A 33 1.57 7.45 -8.11
C LEU A 33 2.38 7.75 -6.85
N GLN A 34 1.70 7.84 -5.70
CA GLN A 34 2.36 8.05 -4.41
C GLN A 34 2.44 6.71 -3.66
N MET A 35 3.66 6.31 -3.29
CA MET A 35 3.91 5.08 -2.55
C MET A 35 4.62 5.38 -1.24
N THR A 36 3.99 5.02 -0.12
CA THR A 36 4.58 5.14 1.22
C THR A 36 4.93 3.76 1.75
N GLN A 37 6.20 3.56 2.10
CA GLN A 37 6.67 2.31 2.70
C GLN A 37 6.81 2.49 4.20
N ILE A 38 6.11 1.65 4.95
CA ILE A 38 6.14 1.62 6.41
C ILE A 38 6.72 0.27 6.84
N ALA A 39 7.81 0.31 7.59
CA ALA A 39 8.32 -0.89 8.26
C ALA A 39 7.35 -1.26 9.39
N THR A 40 6.88 -2.51 9.41
CA THR A 40 6.12 -3.03 10.54
C THR A 40 7.07 -3.74 11.48
N GLU A 41 6.97 -3.40 12.77
CA GLU A 41 7.60 -4.20 13.81
C GLU A 41 6.94 -5.59 13.83
N ARG A 42 7.74 -6.63 14.12
CA ARG A 42 7.28 -8.03 14.15
C ARG A 42 6.55 -8.35 15.44
#